data_AF-A0A7J6CX50-F1
#
_entry.id   AF-A0A7J6CX50-F1
#
_cell.length_a   1.000
_cell.length_b   1.000
_cell.length_c   1.000
_cell.angle_alpha   90.00
_cell.angle_beta   90.00
_cell.angle_gamma   90.00
#
_symmetry.space_group_name_H-M   'P 1'
#
loop_
_entity.id
_entity.type
_entity.pdbx_description
1 polymer ?
#
loop_
_entity_poly.entity_id
_entity_poly.type
_entity_poly.pdbx_seq_one_letter_code
_entity_poly.pdbx_strand_id
1 'polypeptide(L)'
;MFKGKTAWFSDSVGKGVTNFWVSEGGALSSWKTADYIFSADASSEDTKRIYESEDYVKNRATVFHSNFLSACKPRQSVTSVPIGHYVLPPDSVQNEMRALIGRFIWETDEQVMCEDQIYTEVSEDSLSDETEHQPVREKNSQDDYETVASPNKVCSCSEMWKYPVNNMISGYVHIDQMKKYSGELYDFHPSLHGHNVSRSNDVTPRHCHKEM
;
A
#
# COMPACT_ATOMS: atom_id res chain seq x y z
N MET A 1 8.36 -14.61 16.28
CA MET A 1 8.08 -13.16 16.18
C MET A 1 6.91 -12.68 17.06
N PHE A 2 5.88 -13.50 17.29
CA PHE A 2 4.65 -13.11 18.02
C PHE A 2 4.49 -13.80 19.38
N LYS A 3 5.61 -14.24 19.99
CA LYS A 3 5.58 -14.98 21.26
C LYS A 3 4.88 -14.19 22.36
N GLY A 4 3.89 -14.82 23.00
CA GLY A 4 3.12 -14.21 24.09
C GLY A 4 2.10 -13.17 23.63
N LYS A 5 1.82 -13.09 22.32
CA LYS A 5 0.74 -12.29 21.76
C LYS A 5 -0.40 -13.17 21.28
N THR A 6 -1.61 -12.65 21.40
CA THR A 6 -2.84 -13.30 20.97
C THR A 6 -3.46 -12.55 19.80
N ALA A 7 -4.03 -13.28 18.84
CA ALA A 7 -4.73 -12.67 17.72
C ALA A 7 -6.06 -13.39 17.43
N TRP A 8 -7.01 -12.61 16.92
CA TRP A 8 -8.19 -13.09 16.25
C TRP A 8 -8.08 -12.79 14.75
N PHE A 9 -8.61 -13.69 13.93
CA PHE A 9 -8.60 -13.58 12.47
C PHE A 9 -10.03 -13.69 11.96
N SER A 10 -10.40 -12.77 11.07
CA SER A 10 -11.65 -12.85 10.34
C SER A 10 -11.65 -14.03 9.37
N ASP A 11 -12.85 -14.51 9.04
CA ASP A 11 -13.13 -15.51 8.01
C ASP A 11 -12.60 -15.09 6.62
N SER A 12 -12.43 -13.78 6.39
CA SER A 12 -11.79 -13.25 5.18
C SER A 12 -10.29 -13.58 5.08
N VAL A 13 -9.63 -13.94 6.20
CA VAL A 13 -8.19 -14.19 6.25
C VAL A 13 -7.86 -15.63 5.86
N GLY A 14 -7.03 -15.79 4.84
CA GLY A 14 -6.57 -17.11 4.39
C GLY A 14 -5.78 -17.88 5.46
N LYS A 15 -6.00 -19.20 5.54
CA LYS A 15 -5.37 -20.11 6.52
C LYS A 15 -3.84 -20.02 6.58
N GLY A 16 -3.18 -19.71 5.45
CA GLY A 16 -1.72 -19.55 5.41
C GLY A 16 -1.20 -18.40 6.27
N VAL A 17 -1.99 -17.32 6.42
CA VAL A 17 -1.64 -16.19 7.28
C VAL A 17 -1.81 -16.55 8.75
N THR A 18 -2.90 -17.23 9.10
CA THR A 18 -3.16 -17.74 10.46
C THR A 18 -2.09 -18.76 10.88
N ASN A 19 -1.72 -19.67 9.98
CA ASN A 19 -0.65 -20.64 10.23
C ASN A 19 0.69 -19.96 10.47
N PHE A 20 1.00 -18.89 9.72
CA PHE A 20 2.21 -18.10 9.93
C PHE A 20 2.26 -17.43 11.31
N TRP A 21 1.12 -16.88 11.77
CA TRP A 21 1.02 -16.33 13.13
C TRP A 21 1.37 -17.36 14.20
N VAL A 22 0.78 -18.56 14.08
CA VAL A 22 1.01 -19.66 15.02
C VAL A 22 2.45 -20.18 14.94
N SER A 23 3.01 -20.34 13.74
CA SER A 23 4.41 -20.79 13.58
C SER A 23 5.42 -19.80 14.18
N GLU A 24 5.08 -18.52 14.19
CA GLU A 24 5.88 -17.45 14.78
C GLU A 24 5.67 -17.28 16.30
N GLY A 25 4.95 -18.22 16.94
CA GLY A 25 4.73 -18.30 18.38
C GLY A 25 3.53 -17.52 18.91
N GLY A 26 2.66 -17.01 18.03
CA GLY A 26 1.42 -16.36 18.40
C GLY A 26 0.33 -17.37 18.79
N ALA A 27 -0.58 -16.95 19.67
CA ALA A 27 -1.75 -17.74 20.07
C ALA A 27 -3.04 -17.21 19.44
N LEU A 28 -4.02 -18.08 19.22
CA LEU A 28 -5.35 -17.68 18.77
C LEU A 28 -6.26 -17.42 19.98
N SER A 29 -7.10 -16.39 19.89
CA SER A 29 -8.02 -16.01 20.96
C SER A 29 -9.32 -15.46 20.40
N SER A 30 -10.32 -15.28 21.27
CA SER A 30 -11.53 -14.53 20.94
C SER A 30 -11.18 -13.07 20.65
N TRP A 31 -11.90 -12.42 19.72
CA TRP A 31 -11.65 -11.02 19.38
C TRP A 31 -11.74 -10.08 20.59
N LYS A 32 -12.52 -10.41 21.62
CA LYS A 32 -12.65 -9.61 22.86
C LYS A 32 -11.45 -9.68 23.79
N THR A 33 -10.63 -10.71 23.65
CA THR A 33 -9.49 -11.00 24.53
C THR A 33 -8.17 -11.03 23.79
N ALA A 34 -8.20 -10.87 22.46
CA ALA A 34 -7.02 -10.87 21.62
C ALA A 34 -6.29 -9.52 21.70
N ASP A 35 -4.97 -9.55 21.64
CA ASP A 35 -4.14 -8.34 21.52
C ASP A 35 -4.26 -7.70 20.12
N TYR A 36 -4.50 -8.53 19.10
CA TYR A 36 -4.61 -8.10 17.70
C TYR A 36 -5.86 -8.69 17.04
N ILE A 37 -6.49 -7.88 16.19
CA ILE A 37 -7.65 -8.26 15.40
C ILE A 37 -7.26 -8.06 13.94
N PHE A 38 -7.20 -9.15 13.17
CA PHE A 38 -6.82 -9.11 11.76
C PHE A 38 -7.99 -9.45 10.85
N SER A 39 -8.14 -8.70 9.76
CA SER A 39 -9.07 -8.97 8.68
C SER A 39 -8.43 -8.67 7.33
N ALA A 40 -8.83 -9.39 6.27
CA ALA A 40 -8.39 -9.12 4.90
C ALA A 40 -9.41 -8.25 4.14
N ASP A 41 -10.64 -8.15 4.68
CA ASP A 41 -11.74 -7.45 4.02
C ASP A 41 -12.64 -6.80 5.06
N ALA A 42 -12.77 -5.47 5.01
CA ALA A 42 -13.63 -4.72 5.91
C ALA A 42 -15.13 -4.95 5.64
N SER A 43 -15.47 -5.49 4.46
CA SER A 43 -16.84 -5.81 4.08
C SER A 43 -17.32 -7.15 4.66
N SER A 44 -16.41 -7.96 5.19
CA SER A 44 -16.73 -9.25 5.80
C SER A 44 -17.64 -9.10 7.02
N GLU A 45 -18.61 -10.01 7.13
CA GLU A 45 -19.69 -9.93 8.12
C GLU A 45 -19.18 -9.98 9.57
N ASP A 46 -18.19 -10.81 9.84
CA ASP A 46 -17.56 -10.91 11.16
C ASP A 46 -16.74 -9.66 11.52
N THR A 47 -16.10 -9.02 10.54
CA THR A 47 -15.39 -7.74 10.74
C THR A 47 -16.38 -6.59 10.95
N LYS A 48 -17.48 -6.54 10.19
CA LYS A 48 -18.57 -5.56 10.39
C LYS A 48 -19.14 -5.60 11.79
N ARG A 49 -19.36 -6.80 12.34
CA ARG A 49 -19.80 -6.97 13.74
C ARG A 49 -18.84 -6.35 14.75
N ILE A 50 -17.54 -6.31 14.45
CA ILE A 50 -16.55 -5.64 15.31
C ILE A 50 -16.72 -4.12 15.17
N TYR A 51 -16.85 -3.57 13.96
CA TYR A 51 -17.07 -2.13 13.75
C TYR A 51 -18.34 -1.61 14.43
N GLU A 52 -19.39 -2.41 14.46
CA GLU A 52 -20.67 -2.09 15.12
C GLU A 52 -20.64 -2.31 16.65
N SER A 53 -19.56 -2.90 17.17
CA SER A 53 -19.45 -3.18 18.60
C SER A 53 -19.16 -1.94 19.43
N GLU A 54 -19.60 -1.95 20.69
CA GLU A 54 -19.29 -0.90 21.67
C GLU A 54 -17.78 -0.73 21.87
N ASP A 55 -17.01 -1.82 21.80
CA ASP A 55 -15.56 -1.78 21.98
C ASP A 55 -14.88 -0.99 20.86
N TYR A 56 -15.34 -1.10 19.62
CA TYR A 56 -14.82 -0.29 18.51
C TYR A 56 -15.21 1.18 18.65
N VAL A 57 -16.50 1.46 18.91
CA VAL A 57 -17.02 2.83 19.07
C VAL A 57 -16.33 3.57 20.22
N LYS A 58 -15.93 2.86 21.28
CA LYS A 58 -15.18 3.41 22.42
C LYS A 58 -13.66 3.41 22.24
N ASN A 59 -13.15 3.15 21.03
CA ASN A 59 -11.73 3.08 20.71
C ASN A 59 -10.94 2.04 21.54
N ARG A 60 -11.60 0.94 21.93
CA ARG A 60 -11.00 -0.18 22.67
C ARG A 60 -10.59 -1.34 21.76
N ALA A 61 -11.04 -1.34 20.51
CA ALA A 61 -10.68 -2.32 19.50
C ALA A 61 -10.27 -1.61 18.21
N THR A 62 -9.23 -2.11 17.56
CA THR A 62 -8.77 -1.66 16.24
C THR A 62 -8.56 -2.88 15.37
N VAL A 63 -9.14 -2.85 14.17
CA VAL A 63 -8.95 -3.91 13.16
C VAL A 63 -7.74 -3.55 12.30
N PHE A 64 -6.88 -4.54 12.03
CA PHE A 64 -5.72 -4.39 11.16
C PHE A 64 -5.86 -5.27 9.92
N HIS A 65 -5.36 -4.78 8.78
CA HIS A 65 -5.30 -5.55 7.56
C HIS A 65 -4.28 -6.69 7.67
N SER A 66 -4.66 -7.90 7.25
CA SER A 66 -3.84 -9.10 7.40
C SER A 66 -2.51 -9.04 6.64
N ASN A 67 -2.38 -8.17 5.62
CA ASN A 67 -1.11 -7.95 4.91
C ASN A 67 0.02 -7.43 5.81
N PHE A 68 -0.28 -6.93 7.01
CA PHE A 68 0.73 -6.68 8.02
C PHE A 68 1.64 -7.90 8.25
N LEU A 69 1.05 -9.09 8.33
CA LEU A 69 1.78 -10.33 8.58
C LEU A 69 2.62 -10.73 7.36
N SER A 70 2.10 -10.51 6.15
CA SER A 70 2.85 -10.71 4.91
C SER A 70 4.07 -9.79 4.84
N ALA A 71 3.94 -8.53 5.29
CA ALA A 71 5.04 -7.57 5.34
C ALA A 71 6.09 -7.91 6.41
N CYS A 72 5.70 -8.61 7.48
CA CYS A 72 6.62 -9.05 8.53
C CYS A 72 7.51 -10.24 8.09
N LYS A 73 7.02 -11.12 7.19
CA LYS A 73 7.76 -12.32 6.72
C LYS A 73 9.20 -12.03 6.25
N PRO A 74 9.45 -11.11 5.30
CA PRO A 74 10.81 -10.90 4.79
C PRO A 74 11.76 -10.25 5.80
N ARG A 75 11.23 -9.56 6.82
CA ARG A 75 12.03 -8.79 7.77
C ARG A 75 12.34 -9.55 9.06
N GLN A 76 11.67 -10.69 9.29
CA GLN A 76 11.77 -11.52 10.50
C GLN A 76 11.64 -10.74 11.83
N SER A 77 11.05 -9.53 11.80
CA SER A 77 10.95 -8.66 12.96
C SER A 77 9.69 -7.80 12.90
N VAL A 78 8.89 -7.85 13.97
CA VAL A 78 7.69 -7.02 14.19
C VAL A 78 8.00 -5.55 14.42
N THR A 79 9.19 -5.22 14.93
CA THR A 79 9.55 -3.82 15.22
C THR A 79 9.91 -3.03 13.97
N SER A 80 10.12 -3.73 12.85
CA SER A 80 10.53 -3.13 11.58
C SER A 80 9.36 -2.69 10.70
N VAL A 81 8.14 -3.17 10.97
CA VAL A 81 6.93 -2.85 10.20
C VAL A 81 5.98 -2.05 11.11
N PRO A 82 5.74 -0.77 10.83
CA PRO A 82 4.81 0.03 11.62
C PRO A 82 3.38 -0.47 11.40
N ILE A 83 2.79 -1.10 12.43
CA ILE A 83 1.44 -1.68 12.34
C ILE A 83 0.35 -0.63 12.09
N GLY A 84 0.60 0.65 12.43
CA GLY A 84 -0.30 1.76 12.15
C GLY A 84 -0.57 1.98 10.66
N HIS A 85 0.35 1.56 9.78
CA HIS A 85 0.12 1.58 8.33
C HIS A 85 -0.77 0.45 7.83
N TYR A 86 -1.31 -0.39 8.72
CA TYR A 86 -2.20 -1.48 8.38
C TYR A 86 -3.51 -1.40 9.17
N VAL A 87 -3.88 -0.23 9.70
CA VAL A 87 -5.21 -0.05 10.30
C VAL A 87 -6.25 -0.23 9.20
N LEU A 88 -7.21 -1.14 9.37
CA LEU A 88 -8.30 -1.37 8.44
C LEU A 88 -9.55 -0.64 8.96
N PRO A 89 -9.93 0.51 8.38
CA PRO A 89 -11.16 1.19 8.76
C PRO A 89 -12.37 0.59 8.02
N PRO A 90 -13.61 0.92 8.42
CA PRO A 90 -14.82 0.53 7.69
C PRO A 90 -14.80 1.03 6.24
N ASP A 91 -15.46 0.31 5.32
CA ASP A 91 -15.44 0.62 3.88
C ASP A 91 -15.86 2.06 3.54
N SER A 92 -16.86 2.59 4.25
CA SER A 92 -17.32 3.97 4.07
C SER A 92 -16.19 4.99 4.34
N VAL A 93 -15.39 4.73 5.36
CA VAL A 93 -14.22 5.56 5.74
C VAL A 93 -13.07 5.33 4.77
N GLN A 94 -12.87 4.10 4.31
CA GLN A 94 -11.85 3.81 3.29
C GLN A 94 -12.10 4.59 1.99
N ASN A 95 -13.35 4.65 1.53
CA ASN A 95 -13.72 5.39 0.32
C ASN A 95 -13.37 6.89 0.46
N GLU A 96 -13.65 7.49 1.62
CA GLU A 96 -13.29 8.88 1.90
C GLU A 96 -11.76 9.07 1.96
N MET A 97 -11.04 8.18 2.65
CA MET A 97 -9.57 8.25 2.73
C MET A 97 -8.90 8.09 1.37
N ARG A 98 -9.43 7.21 0.51
CA ARG A 98 -8.95 7.07 -0.87
C ARG A 98 -9.12 8.36 -1.67
N ALA A 99 -10.22 9.07 -1.49
CA ALA A 99 -10.45 10.35 -2.14
C ALA A 99 -9.52 11.47 -1.62
N LEU A 100 -9.18 11.46 -0.33
CA LEU A 100 -8.39 12.52 0.32
C LEU A 100 -6.87 12.34 0.24
N ILE A 101 -6.40 11.12 0.50
CA ILE A 101 -4.98 10.80 0.73
C ILE A 101 -4.46 9.78 -0.30
N GLY A 102 -5.36 9.06 -0.95
CA GLY A 102 -5.03 8.03 -1.94
C GLY A 102 -5.12 6.61 -1.39
N ARG A 103 -4.57 5.67 -2.15
CA ARG A 103 -4.68 4.23 -1.92
C ARG A 103 -3.96 3.79 -0.65
N PHE A 104 -4.47 2.74 -0.03
CA PHE A 104 -3.79 2.12 1.11
C PHE A 104 -2.60 1.28 0.66
N ILE A 105 -1.58 1.17 1.50
CA ILE A 105 -0.32 0.45 1.17
C ILE A 105 -0.51 -1.05 0.91
N TRP A 106 -1.67 -1.60 1.28
CA TRP A 106 -2.01 -3.00 1.12
C TRP A 106 -2.93 -3.27 -0.08
N GLU A 107 -3.33 -2.24 -0.83
CA GLU A 107 -4.07 -2.38 -2.09
C GLU A 107 -3.09 -2.65 -3.25
N THR A 108 -3.32 -3.72 -4.01
CA THR A 108 -2.49 -4.08 -5.18
C THR A 108 -3.11 -3.50 -6.46
N ASP A 109 -2.30 -3.14 -7.46
CA ASP A 109 -2.78 -2.61 -8.76
C ASP A 109 -3.76 -3.54 -9.50
N GLU A 110 -3.74 -4.84 -9.21
CA GLU A 110 -4.61 -5.84 -9.84
C GLU A 110 -6.09 -5.74 -9.41
N GLN A 111 -6.39 -5.09 -8.27
CA GLN A 111 -7.76 -4.93 -7.75
C GLN A 111 -8.59 -3.87 -8.49
N VAL A 112 -8.00 -3.15 -9.45
CA VAL A 112 -8.64 -2.06 -10.21
C VAL A 112 -9.19 -2.51 -11.57
N MET A 113 -8.94 -3.76 -11.99
CA MET A 113 -9.38 -4.23 -13.32
C MET A 113 -10.86 -4.63 -13.40
N CYS A 114 -11.67 -4.40 -12.36
CA CYS A 114 -13.06 -4.88 -12.31
C CYS A 114 -14.16 -3.82 -12.40
N GLU A 115 -13.87 -2.52 -12.53
CA GLU A 115 -14.94 -1.51 -12.62
C GLU A 115 -14.98 -0.68 -13.91
N ASP A 116 -13.95 -0.74 -14.75
CA ASP A 116 -13.94 -0.07 -16.05
C ASP A 116 -14.11 -1.07 -17.20
N GLN A 117 -15.32 -1.64 -17.37
CA GLN A 117 -15.89 -2.12 -18.66
C GLN A 117 -17.21 -2.89 -18.46
N ILE A 118 -18.31 -2.18 -18.16
CA ILE A 118 -19.66 -2.66 -18.52
C ILE A 118 -20.42 -1.50 -19.16
N TYR A 119 -20.07 -1.21 -20.42
CA TYR A 119 -20.98 -0.66 -21.42
C TYR A 119 -20.45 -1.09 -22.79
N THR A 120 -21.04 -2.12 -23.37
CA THR A 120 -21.53 -2.15 -24.76
C THR A 120 -22.22 -3.50 -24.99
N GLU A 121 -23.44 -3.40 -25.50
CA GLU A 121 -24.39 -4.47 -25.76
C GLU A 121 -23.91 -5.44 -26.87
N VAL A 122 -24.14 -6.73 -26.59
CA VAL A 122 -24.67 -7.80 -27.47
C VAL A 122 -24.38 -7.74 -28.98
N SER A 123 -23.69 -8.77 -29.49
CA SER A 123 -24.13 -9.47 -30.70
C SER A 123 -23.67 -10.93 -30.64
N GLU A 124 -24.64 -11.83 -30.73
CA GLU A 124 -24.51 -13.29 -30.89
C GLU A 124 -23.91 -13.61 -32.28
N ASP A 125 -23.07 -14.65 -32.40
CA ASP A 125 -23.36 -15.81 -33.28
C ASP A 125 -22.34 -16.98 -33.14
N SER A 126 -22.89 -18.15 -32.80
CA SER A 126 -22.63 -19.52 -33.32
C SER A 126 -21.26 -20.24 -33.36
N LEU A 127 -21.23 -21.34 -32.58
CA LEU A 127 -20.92 -22.75 -32.90
C LEU A 127 -19.58 -23.22 -33.54
N SER A 128 -18.99 -24.22 -32.85
CA SER A 128 -18.59 -25.58 -33.28
C SER A 128 -17.11 -25.98 -33.50
N ASP A 129 -16.80 -27.11 -32.82
CA ASP A 129 -15.91 -28.26 -33.09
C ASP A 129 -14.37 -28.17 -33.13
N GLU A 130 -13.80 -28.88 -32.14
CA GLU A 130 -12.75 -29.93 -32.18
C GLU A 130 -11.72 -29.93 -33.35
N THR A 131 -10.42 -30.03 -33.00
CA THR A 131 -9.56 -31.23 -33.21
C THR A 131 -8.07 -30.89 -33.10
N GLU A 132 -7.33 -31.84 -32.53
CA GLU A 132 -5.90 -31.95 -32.24
C GLU A 132 -4.93 -31.68 -33.42
N HIS A 133 -3.67 -31.30 -33.10
CA HIS A 133 -2.43 -32.04 -33.39
C HIS A 133 -1.15 -31.15 -33.22
N GLN A 134 -0.26 -31.61 -32.35
CA GLN A 134 1.21 -31.35 -32.38
C GLN A 134 1.86 -32.10 -33.57
N PRO A 135 3.12 -31.85 -34.06
CA PRO A 135 4.34 -31.76 -33.23
C PRO A 135 5.58 -30.94 -33.73
N VAL A 136 6.49 -30.68 -32.76
CA VAL A 136 7.98 -30.73 -32.80
C VAL A 136 8.80 -29.88 -33.79
N ARG A 137 9.73 -29.05 -33.25
CA ARG A 137 11.18 -29.13 -33.57
C ARG A 137 12.10 -28.33 -32.63
N GLU A 138 13.12 -29.03 -32.14
CA GLU A 138 14.24 -28.60 -31.30
C GLU A 138 15.23 -27.66 -32.03
N LYS A 139 15.97 -26.84 -31.26
CA LYS A 139 17.45 -26.83 -31.31
C LYS A 139 18.08 -26.04 -30.16
N ASN A 140 19.02 -26.73 -29.49
CA ASN A 140 19.96 -26.26 -28.48
C ASN A 140 21.00 -25.29 -29.04
N SER A 141 21.55 -24.44 -28.17
CA SER A 141 22.98 -24.16 -28.12
C SER A 141 23.35 -23.57 -26.76
N GLN A 142 24.15 -24.35 -26.05
CA GLN A 142 24.83 -24.10 -24.79
C GLN A 142 26.22 -23.55 -25.12
N ASP A 143 26.66 -22.50 -24.44
CA ASP A 143 28.07 -22.12 -24.37
C ASP A 143 28.42 -21.71 -22.94
N ASP A 144 29.32 -22.48 -22.35
CA ASP A 144 29.91 -22.34 -21.02
C ASP A 144 31.15 -21.42 -21.08
N TYR A 145 31.32 -20.51 -20.11
CA TYR A 145 32.63 -20.20 -19.52
C TYR A 145 32.50 -19.54 -18.13
N GLU A 146 33.19 -20.10 -17.14
CA GLU A 146 33.43 -19.52 -15.82
C GLU A 146 34.68 -18.61 -15.82
N THR A 147 34.71 -17.58 -14.95
CA THR A 147 35.82 -17.20 -14.03
C THR A 147 36.10 -15.68 -13.90
N VAL A 148 35.63 -15.13 -12.76
CA VAL A 148 36.04 -13.99 -11.89
C VAL A 148 36.59 -12.66 -12.43
N ALA A 149 35.88 -11.56 -12.09
CA ALA A 149 36.28 -10.58 -11.05
C ALA A 149 35.26 -9.41 -10.94
N SER A 150 34.85 -9.08 -9.71
CA SER A 150 34.02 -7.90 -9.37
C SER A 150 34.86 -6.62 -9.50
N PRO A 151 34.32 -5.51 -10.03
CA PRO A 151 33.75 -4.48 -9.15
C PRO A 151 32.69 -3.63 -9.88
N ASN A 152 31.41 -3.94 -9.78
CA ASN A 152 30.34 -2.97 -10.08
C ASN A 152 29.02 -3.46 -9.48
N LYS A 153 28.77 -3.06 -8.23
CA LYS A 153 27.45 -3.20 -7.60
C LYS A 153 26.51 -2.22 -8.29
N VAL A 154 25.93 -2.61 -9.42
CA VAL A 154 24.82 -1.87 -10.02
C VAL A 154 23.63 -1.99 -9.08
N CYS A 155 23.31 -0.90 -8.41
CA CYS A 155 22.12 -0.76 -7.60
C CYS A 155 20.90 -0.87 -8.53
N SER A 156 20.11 -1.94 -8.40
CA SER A 156 18.86 -2.11 -9.15
C SER A 156 17.78 -1.22 -8.54
N CYS A 157 17.90 0.10 -8.72
CA CYS A 157 16.77 1.02 -8.57
C CYS A 157 15.95 1.00 -9.86
N SER A 158 15.31 -0.13 -10.13
CA SER A 158 14.49 -0.35 -11.32
C SER A 158 13.07 0.18 -11.12
N GLU A 159 12.93 1.48 -10.84
CA GLU A 159 11.62 2.14 -10.74
C GLU A 159 11.66 3.62 -11.15
N MET A 160 12.60 4.00 -12.03
CA MET A 160 12.77 5.39 -12.48
C MET A 160 12.21 5.67 -13.89
N TRP A 161 11.17 4.93 -14.30
CA TRP A 161 10.63 5.02 -15.67
C TRP A 161 9.20 5.58 -15.79
N LYS A 162 8.60 6.07 -14.70
CA LYS A 162 7.27 6.73 -14.72
C LYS A 162 7.33 8.25 -14.59
N TYR A 163 8.46 8.88 -14.90
CA TYR A 163 8.52 10.35 -15.06
C TYR A 163 8.21 10.71 -16.51
N PRO A 164 7.32 11.70 -16.77
CA PRO A 164 7.04 12.15 -18.12
C PRO A 164 8.34 12.54 -18.82
N VAL A 165 8.64 11.89 -19.95
CA VAL A 165 9.89 12.10 -20.72
C VAL A 165 10.07 13.57 -21.15
N ASN A 166 8.99 14.35 -21.12
CA ASN A 166 9.01 15.78 -21.43
C ASN A 166 9.58 16.69 -20.33
N ASN A 167 9.92 16.14 -19.14
CA ASN A 167 10.52 16.89 -18.03
C ASN A 167 12.03 16.63 -17.86
N MET A 168 12.67 15.98 -18.83
CA MET A 168 14.13 15.87 -18.89
C MET A 168 14.72 17.24 -19.25
N ILE A 169 14.86 18.12 -18.24
CA ILE A 169 15.63 19.36 -18.39
C ILE A 169 17.11 18.95 -18.46
N SER A 170 17.64 18.81 -19.68
CA SER A 170 19.07 18.67 -19.90
C SER A 170 19.73 20.04 -19.75
N GLY A 171 20.70 20.17 -18.85
CA GLY A 171 21.38 21.45 -18.59
C GLY A 171 21.85 21.64 -17.16
N TYR A 172 21.55 20.71 -16.26
CA TYR A 172 22.13 20.72 -14.92
C TYR A 172 23.64 20.46 -15.00
N VAL A 173 24.40 21.30 -14.32
CA VAL A 173 25.85 21.12 -14.15
C VAL A 173 26.12 19.89 -13.29
N HIS A 174 27.20 19.16 -13.59
CA HIS A 174 27.64 18.03 -12.76
C HIS A 174 27.82 18.47 -11.31
N ILE A 175 27.58 17.58 -10.33
CA ILE A 175 27.66 17.92 -8.90
C ILE A 175 29.00 18.56 -8.51
N ASP A 176 30.08 18.16 -9.17
CA ASP A 176 31.42 18.71 -8.96
C ASP A 176 31.57 20.18 -9.40
N GLN A 177 30.69 20.63 -10.29
CA GLN A 177 30.65 22.00 -10.82
C GLN A 177 29.63 22.88 -10.11
N MET A 178 28.86 22.34 -9.17
CA MET A 178 27.92 23.12 -8.36
C MET A 178 28.67 24.03 -7.39
N LYS A 179 28.16 25.26 -7.20
CA LYS A 179 28.74 26.20 -6.24
C LYS A 179 28.65 25.63 -4.83
N LYS A 180 29.81 25.43 -4.21
CA LYS A 180 29.91 24.96 -2.82
C LYS A 180 29.76 26.15 -1.88
N TYR A 181 28.91 26.00 -0.88
CA TYR A 181 28.74 26.96 0.20
C TYR A 181 29.32 26.37 1.48
N SER A 182 30.16 27.12 2.17
CA SER A 182 30.67 26.76 3.49
C SER A 182 29.84 27.49 4.55
N GLY A 183 29.40 26.76 5.56
CA GLY A 183 28.61 27.28 6.67
C GLY A 183 28.16 26.13 7.56
N GLU A 184 27.67 26.47 8.74
CA GLU A 184 27.04 25.48 9.63
C GLU A 184 25.57 25.32 9.22
N LEU A 185 25.13 24.07 9.07
CA LEU A 185 23.73 23.76 8.80
C LEU A 185 22.98 23.82 10.13
N TYR A 186 22.01 24.73 10.21
CA TYR A 186 21.11 24.81 11.35
C TYR A 186 19.76 24.23 10.96
N ASP A 187 19.26 23.29 11.77
CA ASP A 187 17.91 22.76 11.58
C ASP A 187 16.88 23.86 11.82
N PHE A 188 15.97 24.03 10.85
CA PHE A 188 14.87 24.97 11.01
C PHE A 188 13.84 24.38 11.98
N HIS A 189 13.85 24.86 13.21
CA HIS A 189 12.76 24.66 14.15
C HIS A 189 11.73 25.80 14.01
N PRO A 190 10.49 25.51 13.54
CA PRO A 190 9.47 26.53 13.28
C PRO A 190 9.12 27.39 14.50
N SER A 191 9.44 26.94 15.70
CA SER A 191 9.11 27.57 16.98
C SER A 191 10.15 28.57 17.51
N LEU A 192 11.34 28.68 16.89
CA LEU A 192 12.44 29.50 17.44
C LEU A 192 12.64 30.86 16.73
N HIS A 193 12.05 31.07 15.55
CA HIS A 193 12.32 32.27 14.73
C HIS A 193 11.12 33.22 14.53
N GLY A 194 10.14 33.22 15.45
CA GLY A 194 9.25 34.37 15.64
C GLY A 194 8.31 34.73 14.47
N HIS A 195 8.01 33.80 13.56
CA HIS A 195 7.01 34.05 12.53
C HIS A 195 5.62 33.63 13.03
N ASN A 196 4.80 34.60 13.42
CA ASN A 196 3.38 34.40 13.64
C ASN A 196 2.69 34.21 12.28
N VAL A 197 2.17 33.01 12.03
CA VAL A 197 1.24 32.76 10.92
C VAL A 197 -0.17 33.00 11.43
N SER A 198 -0.75 34.17 11.14
CA SER A 198 -2.17 34.44 11.36
C SER A 198 -2.96 34.18 10.08
N ARG A 199 -3.97 33.32 10.15
CA ARG A 199 -4.96 33.14 9.08
C ARG A 199 -6.02 34.23 9.21
N SER A 200 -6.03 35.21 8.30
CA SER A 200 -7.15 36.16 8.19
C SER A 200 -8.35 35.42 7.60
N ASN A 201 -9.37 35.16 8.42
CA ASN A 201 -10.67 34.73 7.92
C ASN A 201 -11.47 35.96 7.46
N ASP A 202 -10.98 36.65 6.43
CA ASP A 202 -11.82 37.60 5.71
C ASP A 202 -12.72 36.81 4.75
N VAL A 203 -13.92 36.50 5.25
CA VAL A 203 -15.05 36.13 4.42
C VAL A 203 -15.49 37.40 3.69
N THR A 204 -14.95 37.63 2.50
CA THR A 204 -15.53 38.62 1.58
C THR A 204 -16.89 38.09 1.11
N PRO A 205 -18.00 38.82 1.32
CA PRO A 205 -19.28 38.43 0.76
C PRO A 205 -19.24 38.64 -0.77
N ARG A 206 -19.81 37.69 -1.51
CA ARG A 206 -20.04 37.83 -2.95
C ARG A 206 -20.89 39.07 -3.22
N HIS A 207 -20.39 39.97 -4.05
CA HIS A 207 -21.20 41.06 -4.61
C HIS A 207 -22.36 40.46 -5.43
N CYS A 208 -23.60 40.64 -4.95
CA CYS A 208 -24.78 40.53 -5.79
C CYS A 208 -24.88 41.80 -6.63
N HIS A 209 -24.61 41.69 -7.93
CA HIS A 209 -25.10 42.64 -8.92
C HIS A 209 -26.64 42.53 -8.94
N LYS A 210 -27.32 43.63 -8.60
CA LYS A 210 -28.72 43.85 -8.96
C LYS A 210 -28.72 44.88 -10.09
N GLU A 211 -29.18 44.46 -11.25
CA GLU A 211 -29.54 45.35 -12.35
C GLU A 211 -30.71 46.25 -11.93
N MET A 212 -30.62 47.53 -12.30
CA MET A 212 -31.73 48.42 -12.67
C MET A 212 -31.17 49.52 -13.58
#